data_AF-A0AAV0NPT9-F1
#
_entry.id   AF-A0AAV0NPT9-F1
#
_cell.length_a   1.000
_cell.length_b   1.000
_cell.length_c   1.000
_cell.angle_alpha   90.00
_cell.angle_beta   90.00
_cell.angle_gamma   90.00
#
_symmetry.space_group_name_H-M   'P 1'
#
loop_
_entity.id
_entity.type
_entity.pdbx_description
1 polymer ?
#
loop_
_entity_poly.entity_id
_entity_poly.type
_entity_poly.pdbx_seq_one_letter_code
_entity_poly.pdbx_strand_id
1 'polypeptide(L)' 'MLGHDESFHFTFRTTLFFRTLFYCSFEWPGSNGLHWYDIYDDMINHNDPSTLRWLIKPLGTCMWDKYTSLYDICDYWKK' A
#
# COMPACT_ATOMS: atom_id res chain seq x y z
N MET A 1 -5.30 -10.76 11.79
CA MET A 1 -3.92 -10.37 12.10
C MET A 1 -3.04 -11.14 11.15
N LEU A 2 -2.15 -10.47 10.41
CA LEU A 2 -1.20 -11.12 9.50
C LEU A 2 0.08 -11.48 10.28
N GLY A 3 0.62 -12.66 10.03
CA GLY A 3 1.93 -13.10 10.51
C GLY A 3 3.09 -12.49 9.73
N HIS A 4 4.32 -12.75 10.20
CA HIS A 4 5.53 -12.40 9.45
C HIS A 4 5.54 -13.13 8.09
N ASP A 5 5.94 -12.42 7.02
CA ASP A 5 5.92 -12.88 5.63
C ASP A 5 4.54 -13.28 5.07
N GLU A 6 3.45 -13.00 5.76
CA GLU A 6 2.11 -13.20 5.22
C GLU A 6 1.69 -12.06 4.30
N SER A 7 0.86 -12.39 3.31
CA SER A 7 0.32 -11.42 2.35
C SER A 7 -1.19 -11.33 2.45
N PHE A 8 -1.72 -10.11 2.32
CA PHE A 8 -3.13 -9.85 2.11
C PHE A 8 -3.35 -9.29 0.72
N HIS A 9 -4.40 -9.77 0.05
CA HIS A 9 -4.77 -9.32 -1.29
C HIS A 9 -6.28 -9.11 -1.37
N PHE A 10 -6.68 -8.08 -2.10
CA PHE A 10 -8.06 -7.83 -2.45
C PHE A 10 -8.14 -7.25 -3.85
N THR A 11 -9.27 -7.45 -4.50
CA THR A 11 -9.56 -6.92 -5.82
C THR A 11 -10.82 -6.08 -5.75
N PHE A 12 -10.82 -4.96 -6.47
CA PHE A 12 -11.95 -4.06 -6.55
C PHE A 12 -12.10 -3.57 -7.99
N ARG A 13 -13.27 -2.99 -8.28
CA ARG A 13 -13.53 -2.34 -9.56
C ARG A 13 -13.42 -0.84 -9.38
N THR A 14 -12.66 -0.16 -10.24
CA THR A 14 -12.61 1.29 -10.29
C THR A 14 -13.88 1.84 -10.94
N THR A 15 -14.37 2.97 -10.46
CA THR A 15 -15.52 3.66 -11.06
C THR A 15 -15.06 4.97 -11.68
N LEU A 16 -15.24 5.13 -13.00
CA LEU A 16 -14.73 6.26 -13.78
C LEU A 16 -15.24 7.65 -13.34
N PHE A 17 -16.27 7.73 -12.50
CA PHE A 17 -16.94 8.98 -12.13
C PHE A 17 -16.55 9.53 -10.74
N PHE A 18 -15.82 8.76 -9.93
CA PHE A 18 -15.45 9.17 -8.57
C PHE A 18 -14.04 8.72 -8.22
N ARG A 19 -13.28 9.60 -7.54
CA ARG A 19 -11.97 9.25 -6.98
C ARG A 19 -12.13 8.13 -5.96
N THR A 20 -11.58 6.97 -6.28
CA THR A 20 -11.53 5.85 -5.37
C THR A 20 -10.21 5.87 -4.61
N LEU A 21 -10.27 5.86 -3.28
CA LEU A 21 -9.09 5.85 -2.40
C LEU A 21 -9.18 4.62 -1.48
N PHE A 22 -8.15 3.78 -1.49
CA PHE A 22 -7.98 2.74 -0.47
C PHE A 22 -6.78 3.05 0.40
N TYR A 23 -6.96 2.89 1.70
CA TYR A 23 -5.92 3.03 2.69
C TYR A 23 -5.93 1.85 3.65
N CYS A 24 -4.77 1.55 4.21
CA CYS A 24 -4.62 0.56 5.26
C CYS A 24 -4.09 1.24 6.52
N SER A 25 -4.51 0.72 7.68
CA SER A 25 -3.86 0.97 8.95
C SER A 25 -3.03 -0.23 9.36
N PHE A 26 -1.89 0.05 9.99
CA PHE A 26 -0.96 -0.96 10.50
C PHE A 26 -0.63 -0.65 11.95
N GLU A 27 -0.66 -1.68 12.78
CA GLU A 27 -0.29 -1.63 14.19
C GLU A 27 0.52 -2.90 14.49
N TRP A 28 1.61 -2.74 15.22
CA TRP A 28 2.45 -3.85 15.67
C TRP A 28 2.42 -3.90 17.20
N PRO A 29 2.59 -5.09 17.80
CA PRO A 29 2.83 -5.18 19.23
C PRO A 29 4.03 -4.32 19.64
N GLY A 30 3.80 -3.32 20.49
CA GLY A 30 4.84 -2.43 21.00
C GLY A 30 5.11 -1.16 20.19
N SER A 31 4.37 -0.85 19.11
CA SER A 31 4.39 0.51 18.56
C SER A 31 3.50 1.47 19.34
N ASN A 32 3.93 2.73 19.38
CA ASN A 32 3.19 3.82 20.03
C ASN A 32 2.10 4.42 19.12
N GLY A 33 1.40 3.59 18.34
CA GLY A 33 0.27 4.08 17.55
C GLY A 33 -0.03 3.31 16.27
N LEU A 34 -1.06 3.82 15.59
CA LEU A 34 -1.59 3.33 14.34
C LEU A 34 -0.95 4.07 13.17
N HIS A 35 -0.42 3.34 12.19
CA HIS A 35 0.20 3.90 11.00
C HIS A 35 -0.72 3.80 9.81
N TRP A 36 -0.98 4.91 9.11
CA TRP A 36 -1.85 4.94 7.94
C TRP A 36 -1.06 5.12 6.65
N TYR A 37 -1.51 4.45 5.60
CA TYR A 37 -0.95 4.60 4.26
C TYR A 37 -2.01 4.39 3.19
N ASP A 38 -2.01 5.25 2.17
CA ASP A 38 -2.90 5.13 1.01
C ASP A 38 -2.26 4.14 0.04
N ILE A 39 -2.87 2.98 -0.12
CA ILE A 39 -2.36 1.90 -0.97
C ILE A 39 -2.86 1.98 -2.41
N TYR A 40 -3.87 2.83 -2.66
CA TYR A 40 -4.41 3.09 -3.98
C TYR A 40 -5.12 4.45 -4.01
N ASP A 41 -4.82 5.25 -5.04
CA ASP A 41 -5.54 6.47 -5.39
C ASP A 41 -5.84 6.47 -6.88
N ASP A 42 -7.12 6.45 -7.25
CA ASP A 42 -7.55 6.39 -8.64
C ASP A 42 -7.02 7.58 -9.48
N MET A 43 -6.79 8.76 -8.88
CA MET A 43 -6.22 9.89 -9.62
C MET A 43 -4.74 9.68 -9.99
N ILE A 44 -4.02 8.84 -9.26
CA ILE A 44 -2.58 8.61 -9.42
C ILE A 44 -2.34 7.29 -10.15
N ASN A 45 -3.09 6.25 -9.80
CA ASN A 45 -2.86 4.86 -10.21
C ASN A 45 -3.74 4.38 -11.37
N HIS A 46 -4.68 5.19 -11.87
CA HIS A 46 -5.59 4.83 -12.97
C HIS A 46 -4.89 4.25 -14.22
N ASN A 47 -3.68 4.72 -14.54
CA ASN A 47 -2.97 4.33 -15.75
C ASN A 47 -2.19 3.01 -15.63
N ASP A 48 -2.04 2.45 -14.43
CA ASP A 48 -1.38 1.15 -14.23
C ASP A 48 -2.14 0.28 -13.22
N PRO A 49 -3.23 -0.36 -13.66
CA PRO A 49 -4.09 -1.15 -12.78
C PRO A 49 -3.49 -2.50 -12.36
N SER A 50 -2.29 -2.86 -12.86
CA SER A 50 -1.98 -4.28 -13.06
C SER A 50 -1.13 -4.99 -12.01
N THR A 51 -0.59 -4.34 -10.97
CA THR A 51 -0.17 -5.04 -9.71
C THR A 51 0.44 -4.05 -8.72
N LEU A 52 -0.40 -3.29 -8.02
CA LEU A 52 0.06 -2.55 -6.85
C LEU A 52 0.38 -3.54 -5.73
N ARG A 53 1.66 -3.61 -5.39
CA ARG A 53 2.19 -4.48 -4.33
C ARG A 53 3.05 -3.65 -3.41
N TRP A 54 2.73 -3.72 -2.12
CA TRP A 54 3.41 -2.98 -1.08
C TRP A 54 4.12 -3.95 -0.15
N LEU A 55 5.42 -3.75 0.05
CA LEU A 55 6.17 -4.37 1.13
C LEU A 55 6.05 -3.47 2.37
N ILE A 56 5.44 -4.03 3.42
CA ILE A 56 5.15 -3.32 4.66
C ILE A 56 6.31 -3.52 5.64
N LYS A 57 6.89 -2.42 6.15
CA LYS A 57 8.03 -2.43 7.07
C LYS A 57 7.73 -1.54 8.29
N PRO A 58 8.38 -1.75 9.45
CA PRO A 58 8.14 -0.89 10.62
C PRO A 58 8.34 0.61 10.36
N LEU A 59 9.24 0.98 9.45
CA LEU A 59 9.57 2.38 9.13
C LEU A 59 8.64 3.01 8.07
N GLY A 60 7.91 2.20 7.29
CA GLY A 60 7.13 2.67 6.16
C GLY A 60 6.78 1.56 5.16
N THR A 61 6.42 1.95 3.95
CA THR A 61 6.07 1.02 2.87
C THR A 61 7.03 1.18 1.69
N CYS A 62 7.18 0.12 0.89
CA CYS A 62 7.85 0.22 -0.41
C CYS A 62 7.02 -0.44 -1.49
N MET A 63 6.82 0.22 -2.63
CA MET A 63 6.15 -0.35 -3.80
C MET A 63 7.08 -1.27 -4.55
N TRP A 64 6.49 -2.31 -5.13
CA TRP A 64 7.11 -3.00 -6.25
C TRP A 64 7.23 -2.06 -7.46
N ASP A 65 8.46 -1.80 -7.90
CA ASP A 65 8.73 -1.13 -9.16
C ASP A 65 8.84 -2.16 -10.29
N LYS A 66 7.97 -2.03 -11.30
CA LYS A 66 7.99 -2.89 -12.48
C LYS A 66 9.21 -2.69 -13.38
N TYR A 67 9.88 -1.54 -13.30
CA TYR A 67 11.06 -1.21 -14.11
C TYR A 67 12.34 -1.80 -13.53
N THR A 68 12.49 -1.77 -12.20
CA THR A 68 13.68 -2.34 -11.51
C THR A 68 13.46 -3.76 -11.02
N SER A 69 12.20 -4.22 -10.94
CA SER A 69 11.82 -5.50 -10.32
C SER A 69 12.25 -5.60 -8.85
N LEU A 70 12.18 -4.48 -8.12
CA LEU A 70 12.55 -4.38 -6.72
C LEU A 70 11.46 -3.64 -5.92
N TYR A 71 11.56 -3.72 -4.58
CA TYR A 71 10.76 -2.92 -3.66
C TYR A 71 11.52 -1.66 -3.23
N ASP A 72 11.71 -0.72 -4.15
CA ASP A 72 12.60 0.45 -4.01
C ASP A 72 11.89 1.82 -4.08
N ILE A 73 10.59 1.87 -4.41
CA ILE A 73 9.78 3.08 -4.31
C ILE A 73 9.22 3.17 -2.88
N CYS A 74 9.97 3.77 -1.95
CA CYS A 74 9.65 3.76 -0.52
C CYS A 74 9.11 5.08 0.01
N ASP A 75 8.13 4.99 0.91
CA ASP A 75 7.54 6.11 1.64
C ASP A 75 7.48 5.83 3.15
N TYR A 76 7.59 6.90 3.93
CA TYR A 76 7.36 6.85 5.37
C TYR A 76 5.88 6.93 5.71
N TRP A 77 5.52 6.47 6.90
CA TRP A 77 4.17 6.64 7.42
C TRP A 77 3.73 8.10 7.44
N LYS A 78 2.46 8.36 7.10
CA LYS A 78 1.86 9.68 7.30
C LYS A 78 1.85 9.99 8.81
N LYS A 79 2.14 11.25 9.16
CA LYS A 79 2.03 11.77 10.54
C LYS A 79 0.60 12.21 10.84
#